data_AF-A0A955IEQ5-F1
#
_entry.id   AF-A0A955IEQ5-F1
#
_cell.length_a   1.000
_cell.length_b   1.000
_cell.length_c   1.000
_cell.angle_alpha   90.00
_cell.angle_beta   90.00
_cell.angle_gamma   90.00
#
_symmetry.space_group_name_H-M   'P 1'
#
loop_
_entity.id
_entity.type
_entity.pdbx_description
1 polymer ?
#
loop_
_entity_poly.entity_id
_entity_poly.type
_entity_poly.pdbx_seq_one_letter_code
_entity_poly.pdbx_strand_id
1 'polypeptide(L)'
;VEGSFGRAERVLVRHGIWTLVLDTFFSAATKMTHTRVRAPFVRTDGFRFTIYRRGMFSELAKVFGMQDVEVGPANFDLWFIVKGTDEGKLRDLCADARLRDLLFVVPNVHLSIECGTEAFETSPSANTDELTLVVPGAIGEAECLRGMFDLMARALDRMTSIGSAAGTAPEPARCPYCKHQLLAQTVCPECGRPVTAPDGGTG
;
A
#
# COMPACT_ATOMS: atom_id res chain seq x y z
N VAL A 1 -29.77 -17.34 -2.61
CA VAL A 1 -28.85 -16.62 -3.52
C VAL A 1 -27.61 -17.47 -3.65
N GLU A 2 -27.44 -18.13 -4.79
CA GLU A 2 -26.25 -18.93 -5.11
C GLU A 2 -25.20 -17.99 -5.70
N GLY A 3 -24.06 -17.84 -5.02
CA GLY A 3 -22.97 -16.96 -5.44
C GLY A 3 -21.83 -17.76 -6.05
N SER A 4 -21.52 -17.49 -7.32
CA SER A 4 -20.29 -17.98 -7.94
C SER A 4 -19.11 -17.06 -7.53
N PHE A 5 -18.02 -17.66 -7.06
CA PHE A 5 -16.79 -16.97 -6.66
C PHE A 5 -15.92 -16.65 -7.88
N GLY A 6 -16.33 -15.65 -8.67
CA GLY A 6 -15.71 -15.34 -9.96
C GLY A 6 -15.69 -13.86 -10.33
N ARG A 7 -15.28 -12.97 -9.42
CA ARG A 7 -14.75 -11.61 -9.70
C ARG A 7 -14.25 -11.05 -8.37
N ALA A 8 -12.99 -10.63 -8.29
CA ALA A 8 -12.47 -9.98 -7.10
C ALA A 8 -13.25 -8.68 -6.86
N GLU A 9 -14.15 -8.69 -5.87
CA GLU A 9 -14.89 -7.51 -5.44
C GLU A 9 -13.88 -6.51 -4.85
N ARG A 10 -13.81 -5.32 -5.45
CA ARG A 10 -12.92 -4.25 -5.03
C ARG A 10 -13.74 -3.10 -4.51
N VAL A 11 -13.27 -2.47 -3.44
CA VAL A 11 -13.91 -1.28 -2.87
C VAL A 11 -12.99 -0.09 -3.10
N LEU A 12 -13.54 0.99 -3.68
CA LEU A 12 -12.83 2.23 -3.93
C LEU A 12 -13.34 3.31 -3.00
N VAL A 13 -12.41 3.96 -2.29
CA VAL A 13 -12.71 5.06 -1.38
C VAL A 13 -11.84 6.26 -1.75
N ARG A 14 -12.43 7.45 -1.83
CA ARG A 14 -11.67 8.69 -2.03
C ARG A 14 -11.31 9.31 -0.69
N HIS A 15 -10.03 9.66 -0.52
CA HIS A 15 -9.54 10.46 0.59
C HIS A 15 -8.79 11.67 0.03
N GLY A 16 -9.39 12.85 0.11
CA GLY A 16 -8.87 14.05 -0.54
C GLY A 16 -8.62 13.82 -2.03
N ILE A 17 -7.34 13.82 -2.41
CA ILE A 17 -6.88 13.62 -3.79
C ILE A 17 -6.61 12.15 -4.12
N TRP A 18 -6.39 11.30 -3.11
CA TRP A 18 -6.01 9.91 -3.30
C TRP A 18 -7.22 9.00 -3.47
N THR A 19 -7.02 7.93 -4.23
CA THR A 19 -7.99 6.83 -4.35
C THR A 19 -7.41 5.62 -3.66
N LEU A 20 -8.06 5.20 -2.56
CA LEU A 20 -7.72 4.01 -1.80
C LEU A 20 -8.46 2.82 -2.43
N VAL A 21 -7.74 1.76 -2.77
CA VAL A 21 -8.29 0.54 -3.35
C VAL A 21 -8.16 -0.59 -2.36
N LEU A 22 -9.29 -1.17 -1.97
CA LEU A 22 -9.35 -2.36 -1.14
C LEU A 22 -9.65 -3.59 -1.99
N ASP A 23 -8.87 -4.65 -1.81
CA ASP A 23 -9.15 -5.98 -2.34
C ASP A 23 -8.59 -7.10 -1.45
N THR A 24 -8.85 -8.33 -1.86
CA THR A 24 -8.22 -9.52 -1.27
C THR A 24 -7.35 -10.22 -2.31
N PHE A 25 -6.26 -10.84 -1.84
CA PHE A 25 -5.37 -11.64 -2.69
C PHE A 25 -4.85 -12.86 -1.94
N PHE A 26 -4.57 -13.94 -2.66
CA PHE A 26 -3.91 -15.12 -2.09
C PHE A 26 -2.39 -14.96 -2.21
N SER A 27 -1.68 -15.07 -1.09
CA SER A 27 -0.21 -15.10 -1.08
C SER A 27 0.25 -16.55 -1.08
N ALA A 28 0.96 -16.97 -2.13
CA ALA A 28 1.51 -18.32 -2.23
C ALA A 28 2.59 -18.60 -1.18
N ALA A 29 3.33 -17.57 -0.78
CA ALA A 29 4.44 -17.66 0.15
C ALA A 29 3.95 -17.98 1.59
N THR A 30 2.89 -17.29 2.01
CA THR A 30 2.19 -17.55 3.29
C THR A 30 1.08 -18.60 3.19
N LYS A 31 0.72 -19.01 1.97
CA LYS A 31 -0.40 -19.91 1.64
C LYS A 31 -1.76 -19.48 2.22
N MET A 32 -2.00 -18.17 2.31
CA MET A 32 -3.25 -17.65 2.85
C MET A 32 -3.75 -16.40 2.12
N THR A 33 -5.06 -16.17 2.20
CA THR A 33 -5.69 -14.94 1.73
C THR A 33 -5.33 -13.78 2.64
N HIS A 34 -5.12 -12.62 2.04
CA HIS A 34 -4.86 -11.35 2.68
C HIS A 34 -5.88 -10.32 2.21
N THR A 35 -6.19 -9.36 3.08
CA THR A 35 -6.92 -8.14 2.74
C THR A 35 -5.92 -7.01 2.63
N ARG A 36 -6.02 -6.22 1.56
CA ARG A 36 -5.09 -5.14 1.27
C ARG A 36 -5.83 -3.85 0.95
N VAL A 37 -5.32 -2.73 1.47
CA VAL A 37 -5.61 -1.40 0.95
C VAL A 37 -4.34 -0.84 0.32
N ARG A 38 -4.45 -0.28 -0.88
CA ARG A 38 -3.34 0.35 -1.58
C ARG A 38 -3.70 1.72 -2.12
N ALA A 39 -2.72 2.61 -2.20
CA ALA A 39 -2.88 3.94 -2.72
C ALA A 39 -1.59 4.41 -3.42
N PRO A 40 -1.64 4.75 -4.72
CA PRO A 40 -0.50 5.36 -5.38
C PRO A 40 -0.36 6.82 -4.91
N PHE A 41 0.88 7.27 -4.73
CA PHE A 41 1.20 8.65 -4.36
C PHE A 41 2.45 9.13 -5.09
N VAL A 42 2.54 10.44 -5.31
CA VAL A 42 3.74 11.06 -5.90
C VAL A 42 4.81 11.24 -4.82
N ARG A 43 5.94 10.56 -4.97
CA ARG A 43 7.12 10.67 -4.10
C ARG A 43 7.86 11.98 -4.34
N THR A 44 8.33 12.61 -3.27
CA THR A 44 9.13 13.86 -3.33
C THR A 44 10.59 13.64 -2.98
N ASP A 45 10.94 12.47 -2.41
CA ASP A 45 12.27 12.14 -1.91
C ASP A 45 12.55 10.62 -1.99
N GLY A 46 13.63 10.15 -1.35
CA GLY A 46 13.99 8.73 -1.23
C GLY A 46 13.34 7.98 -0.05
N PHE A 47 12.34 8.56 0.61
CA PHE A 47 11.77 8.00 1.84
C PHE A 47 11.03 6.70 1.56
N ARG A 48 11.43 5.64 2.27
CA ARG A 48 10.81 4.32 2.22
C ARG A 48 10.75 3.76 3.62
N PHE A 49 9.67 3.05 3.91
CA PHE A 49 9.52 2.40 5.19
C PHE A 49 8.68 1.12 5.13
N THR A 50 8.80 0.33 6.19
CA THR A 50 7.85 -0.70 6.59
C THR A 50 7.62 -0.61 8.10
N ILE A 51 6.35 -0.72 8.50
CA ILE A 51 5.88 -0.79 9.89
C ILE A 51 5.03 -2.04 10.00
N TYR A 52 5.38 -2.94 10.91
CA TYR A 52 4.62 -4.16 11.13
C TYR A 52 4.71 -4.61 12.59
N ARG A 53 3.73 -5.41 13.03
CA ARG A 53 3.74 -5.96 14.40
C ARG A 53 4.87 -6.97 14.58
N ARG A 54 5.48 -6.96 15.76
CA ARG A 54 6.51 -7.94 16.14
C ARG A 54 5.92 -9.35 16.14
N GLY A 55 6.66 -10.31 15.58
CA GLY A 55 6.27 -11.72 15.53
C GLY A 55 5.33 -12.12 14.38
N MET A 56 5.04 -11.20 13.45
CA MET A 56 3.95 -11.37 12.48
C MET A 56 4.36 -11.70 11.04
N PHE A 57 5.61 -11.47 10.67
CA PHE A 57 6.09 -11.72 9.30
C PHE A 57 7.48 -12.36 9.34
N SER A 58 7.59 -13.61 8.90
CA SER A 58 8.86 -14.31 8.68
C SER A 58 9.48 -13.98 7.31
N GLU A 59 8.69 -13.46 6.38
CA GLU A 59 9.07 -13.13 5.01
C GLU A 59 9.12 -11.61 4.81
N LEU A 60 10.10 -10.95 5.42
CA LEU A 60 10.49 -9.65 4.93
C LEU A 60 11.36 -9.87 3.70
N ALA A 61 10.90 -9.38 2.56
CA ALA A 61 11.80 -9.06 1.46
C ALA A 61 12.95 -8.24 2.06
N LYS A 62 14.19 -8.73 1.91
CA LYS A 62 15.38 -7.97 2.30
C LYS A 62 15.43 -6.71 1.44
N VAL A 63 14.78 -5.65 1.88
CA VAL A 63 14.97 -4.33 1.28
C VAL A 63 16.32 -3.84 1.79
N PHE A 64 17.36 -4.06 0.99
CA PHE A 64 18.72 -3.61 1.28
C PHE A 64 18.72 -2.10 1.54
N GLY A 65 19.32 -1.68 2.65
CA GLY A 65 19.44 -0.26 3.04
C GLY A 65 18.37 0.25 4.02
N MET A 66 17.35 -0.54 4.38
CA MET A 66 16.46 -0.18 5.49
C MET A 66 17.04 -0.66 6.83
N GLN A 67 17.09 0.24 7.81
CA GLN A 67 17.54 -0.07 9.16
C GLN A 67 16.37 -0.06 10.14
N ASP A 68 16.46 -0.85 11.22
CA ASP A 68 15.53 -0.78 12.35
C ASP A 68 15.70 0.56 13.06
N VAL A 69 14.61 1.28 13.28
CA VAL A 69 14.61 2.60 13.92
C VAL A 69 13.67 2.58 15.12
N GLU A 70 14.16 3.05 16.26
CA GLU A 70 13.30 3.36 17.41
C GLU A 70 12.64 4.71 17.14
N VAL A 71 11.33 4.73 16.92
CA VAL A 71 10.64 5.90 16.34
C VAL A 71 9.68 6.60 17.30
N GLY A 72 9.43 6.04 18.48
CA GLY A 72 8.37 6.51 19.33
C GLY A 72 8.61 6.35 20.83
N PRO A 73 7.52 6.45 21.62
CA PRO A 73 7.58 6.12 23.04
C PRO A 73 7.82 4.61 23.18
N ALA A 74 8.52 4.21 24.23
CA ALA A 74 8.97 2.83 24.44
C ALA A 74 7.86 1.77 24.28
N ASN A 75 6.60 2.10 24.58
CA ASN A 75 5.49 1.17 24.40
C ASN A 75 5.20 0.81 22.92
N PHE A 76 5.42 1.73 21.98
CA PHE A 76 5.17 1.47 20.56
C PHE A 76 6.23 0.54 19.98
N ASP A 77 7.52 0.84 20.23
CA ASP A 77 8.65 0.06 19.72
C ASP A 77 8.74 -1.35 20.33
N LEU A 78 8.06 -1.61 21.46
CA LEU A 78 7.86 -2.96 21.99
C LEU A 78 6.99 -3.83 21.06
N TRP A 79 5.90 -3.27 20.52
CA TRP A 79 4.90 -4.01 19.75
C TRP A 79 5.12 -3.97 18.24
N PHE A 80 5.78 -2.93 17.75
CA PHE A 80 6.01 -2.71 16.33
C PHE A 80 7.49 -2.74 16.00
N ILE A 81 7.80 -3.22 14.79
CA ILE A 81 9.10 -3.05 14.17
C ILE A 81 8.93 -2.00 13.08
N VAL A 82 9.80 -1.00 13.10
CA VAL A 82 9.81 0.08 12.12
C VAL A 82 11.17 0.10 11.43
N LYS A 83 11.13 0.02 10.11
CA LYS A 83 12.33 0.06 9.26
C LYS A 83 12.15 1.11 8.17
N GLY A 84 13.24 1.75 7.76
CA GLY A 84 13.20 2.65 6.62
C GLY A 84 14.54 3.26 6.26
N THR A 85 14.50 4.19 5.32
CA THR A 85 15.69 4.82 4.71
C THR A 85 16.07 6.16 5.33
N ASP A 86 15.18 6.78 6.12
CA ASP A 86 15.40 8.07 6.78
C ASP A 86 14.81 8.02 8.20
N GLU A 87 15.68 7.97 9.20
CA GLU A 87 15.29 7.85 10.61
C GLU A 87 14.51 9.08 11.10
N GLY A 88 14.88 10.28 10.65
CA GLY A 88 14.24 11.53 11.07
C GLY A 88 12.79 11.55 10.62
N LYS A 89 12.53 11.22 9.36
CA LYS A 89 11.18 11.13 8.80
C LYS A 89 10.34 10.00 9.40
N LEU A 90 10.97 8.88 9.75
CA LEU A 90 10.29 7.82 10.49
C LEU A 90 9.84 8.28 11.88
N ARG A 91 10.70 8.99 12.61
CA ARG A 91 10.34 9.59 13.91
C ARG A 91 9.22 10.60 13.73
N ASP A 92 9.28 11.45 12.70
CA ASP A 92 8.23 12.43 12.43
C ASP A 92 6.91 11.75 12.04
N LEU A 93 6.95 10.71 11.20
CA LEU A 93 5.77 9.90 10.83
C LEU A 93 5.12 9.30 12.08
N CYS A 94 5.92 8.71 12.97
CA CYS A 94 5.44 8.02 14.17
C CYS A 94 5.18 8.94 15.37
N ALA A 95 5.61 10.21 15.33
CA ALA A 95 5.23 11.23 16.30
C ALA A 95 3.71 11.48 16.31
N ASP A 96 3.03 11.15 15.21
CA ASP A 96 1.58 11.22 15.09
C ASP A 96 0.88 10.19 16.00
N ALA A 97 0.30 10.66 17.10
CA ALA A 97 -0.40 9.80 18.05
C ALA A 97 -1.58 9.06 17.42
N ARG A 98 -2.31 9.71 16.50
CA ARG A 98 -3.48 9.10 15.86
C ARG A 98 -3.05 7.97 14.91
N LEU A 99 -1.95 8.14 14.18
CA LEU A 99 -1.37 7.07 13.36
C LEU A 99 -0.99 5.87 14.23
N ARG A 100 -0.34 6.10 15.38
CA ARG A 100 0.02 5.03 16.33
C ARG A 100 -1.21 4.32 16.87
N ASP A 101 -2.24 5.05 17.29
CA ASP A 101 -3.49 4.46 17.78
C ASP A 101 -4.15 3.57 16.72
N LEU A 102 -4.18 4.01 15.46
CA LEU A 102 -4.73 3.25 14.35
C LEU A 102 -3.94 1.96 14.06
N LEU A 103 -2.60 2.00 14.18
CA LEU A 103 -1.77 0.79 14.07
C LEU A 103 -2.10 -0.24 15.17
N PHE A 104 -2.47 0.22 16.38
CA PHE A 104 -2.93 -0.67 17.45
C PHE A 104 -4.33 -1.24 17.21
N VAL A 105 -5.22 -0.51 16.53
CA VAL A 105 -6.57 -0.96 16.20
C VAL A 105 -6.57 -1.98 15.07
N VAL A 106 -5.80 -1.75 14.00
CA VAL A 106 -5.75 -2.67 12.87
C VAL A 106 -5.00 -3.95 13.28
N PRO A 107 -5.65 -5.12 13.24
CA PRO A 107 -5.02 -6.36 13.64
C PRO A 107 -3.94 -6.71 12.63
N ASN A 108 -2.80 -7.21 13.12
CA ASN A 108 -1.82 -7.88 12.28
C ASN A 108 -1.31 -7.04 11.09
N VAL A 109 -1.29 -5.72 11.28
CA VAL A 109 -0.96 -4.73 10.27
C VAL A 109 0.47 -4.86 9.76
N HIS A 110 0.62 -4.79 8.44
CA HIS A 110 1.84 -4.46 7.74
C HIS A 110 1.58 -3.26 6.82
N LEU A 111 2.19 -2.12 7.15
CA LEU A 111 2.13 -0.89 6.36
C LEU A 111 3.51 -0.64 5.73
N SER A 112 3.58 -0.49 4.41
CA SER A 112 4.85 -0.31 3.70
C SER A 112 4.70 0.54 2.44
N ILE A 113 5.82 1.12 2.00
CA ILE A 113 5.94 1.69 0.66
C ILE A 113 6.55 0.63 -0.25
N GLU A 114 5.76 0.17 -1.24
CA GLU A 114 6.25 -0.71 -2.29
C GLU A 114 6.83 0.14 -3.44
N CYS A 115 8.11 -0.07 -3.75
CA CYS A 115 8.73 0.47 -4.95
C CYS A 115 8.22 -0.35 -6.13
N GLY A 116 7.70 0.33 -7.16
CA GLY A 116 7.10 -0.29 -8.34
C GLY A 116 8.07 -1.04 -9.25
N THR A 117 8.86 -1.99 -8.74
CA THR A 117 9.72 -2.83 -9.59
C THR A 117 9.05 -4.12 -10.05
N GLU A 118 7.79 -4.42 -9.68
CA GLU A 118 7.13 -5.67 -10.11
C GLU A 118 5.62 -5.56 -10.43
N ALA A 119 4.97 -4.38 -10.38
CA ALA A 119 3.50 -4.30 -10.54
C ALA A 119 2.93 -3.22 -11.48
N PHE A 120 3.70 -2.23 -11.94
CA PHE A 120 3.19 -1.16 -12.82
C PHE A 120 4.22 -0.69 -13.86
N GLU A 121 4.68 -1.58 -14.73
CA GLU A 121 5.55 -1.22 -15.88
C GLU A 121 4.78 -0.64 -17.09
N THR A 122 3.60 -0.06 -16.89
CA THR A 122 2.96 0.78 -17.93
C THR A 122 2.20 1.99 -17.36
N SER A 123 2.87 2.81 -16.55
CA SER A 123 2.65 4.27 -16.64
C SER A 123 3.89 5.08 -16.20
N PRO A 124 4.21 6.20 -16.87
CA PRO A 124 5.52 6.85 -16.83
C PRO A 124 5.65 7.95 -15.76
N SER A 125 5.10 7.75 -14.56
CA SER A 125 5.45 8.68 -13.47
C SER A 125 6.63 8.09 -12.71
N ALA A 126 7.84 8.42 -13.17
CA ALA A 126 9.13 8.04 -12.55
C ALA A 126 9.24 8.43 -11.06
N ASN A 127 8.23 9.12 -10.53
CA ASN A 127 8.09 9.57 -9.16
C ASN A 127 6.79 9.08 -8.48
N THR A 128 6.16 7.98 -8.90
CA THR A 128 5.02 7.40 -8.16
C THR A 128 5.41 6.12 -7.46
N ASP A 129 5.17 6.07 -6.15
CA ASP A 129 5.28 4.86 -5.33
C ASP A 129 3.87 4.43 -4.87
N GLU A 130 3.74 3.21 -4.34
CA GLU A 130 2.49 2.71 -3.78
C GLU A 130 2.62 2.53 -2.26
N LEU A 131 1.72 3.16 -1.51
CA LEU A 131 1.54 2.87 -0.08
C LEU A 131 0.59 1.68 0.02
N THR A 132 1.02 0.66 0.75
CA THR A 132 0.30 -0.61 0.89
C THR A 132 0.10 -0.95 2.36
N LEU A 133 -1.14 -1.30 2.71
CA LEU A 133 -1.54 -1.84 4.00
C LEU A 133 -2.06 -3.26 3.79
N VAL A 134 -1.43 -4.24 4.42
CA VAL A 134 -1.80 -5.66 4.35
C VAL A 134 -2.19 -6.18 5.73
N VAL A 135 -3.30 -6.92 5.77
CA VAL A 135 -3.76 -7.67 6.95
C VAL A 135 -4.00 -9.14 6.53
N PRO A 136 -3.46 -10.13 7.27
CA PRO A 136 -3.73 -11.55 7.03
C PRO A 136 -5.21 -11.90 7.21
N GLY A 137 -5.74 -12.72 6.31
CA GLY A 137 -7.12 -13.17 6.30
C GLY A 137 -8.03 -12.36 5.37
N ALA A 138 -9.19 -12.91 5.07
CA ALA A 138 -10.28 -12.20 4.41
C ALA A 138 -11.09 -11.45 5.47
N ILE A 139 -10.91 -10.13 5.54
CA ILE A 139 -11.57 -9.26 6.52
C ILE A 139 -12.91 -8.80 5.93
N GLY A 140 -14.01 -9.14 6.60
CA GLY A 140 -15.37 -8.68 6.26
C GLY A 140 -16.00 -7.76 7.29
N GLU A 141 -15.36 -7.57 8.44
CA GLU A 141 -15.88 -6.75 9.53
C GLU A 141 -15.73 -5.25 9.22
N ALA A 142 -16.86 -4.53 9.20
CA ALA A 142 -16.90 -3.13 8.78
C ALA A 142 -16.00 -2.20 9.60
N GLU A 143 -15.87 -2.44 10.91
CA GLU A 143 -15.01 -1.64 11.79
C GLU A 143 -13.53 -1.83 11.47
N CYS A 144 -13.10 -3.07 11.26
CA CYS A 144 -11.72 -3.36 10.86
C CYS A 144 -11.42 -2.75 9.48
N LEU A 145 -12.33 -2.88 8.51
CA LEU A 145 -12.17 -2.28 7.18
C LEU A 145 -12.10 -0.75 7.26
N ARG A 146 -12.92 -0.11 8.09
CA ARG A 146 -12.86 1.33 8.35
C ARG A 146 -11.52 1.72 8.96
N GLY A 147 -11.02 0.98 9.94
CA GLY A 147 -9.71 1.20 10.55
C GLY A 147 -8.57 1.12 9.53
N MET A 148 -8.65 0.22 8.55
CA MET A 148 -7.68 0.14 7.45
C MET A 148 -7.70 1.39 6.58
N PHE A 149 -8.88 1.89 6.20
CA PHE A 149 -8.99 3.14 5.43
C PHE A 149 -8.51 4.36 6.22
N ASP A 150 -8.89 4.47 7.49
CA ASP A 150 -8.47 5.57 8.37
C ASP A 150 -6.94 5.58 8.56
N LEU A 151 -6.32 4.41 8.72
CA LEU A 151 -4.87 4.27 8.81
C LEU A 151 -4.18 4.72 7.51
N MET A 152 -4.67 4.28 6.36
CA MET A 152 -4.12 4.66 5.05
C MET A 152 -4.25 6.16 4.79
N ALA A 153 -5.43 6.72 5.06
CA ALA A 153 -5.68 8.16 4.96
C ALA A 153 -4.71 8.96 5.86
N ARG A 154 -4.58 8.55 7.13
CA ARG A 154 -3.71 9.24 8.09
C ARG A 154 -2.24 9.15 7.71
N ALA A 155 -1.80 7.99 7.20
CA ALA A 155 -0.44 7.80 6.73
C ALA A 155 -0.10 8.72 5.54
N LEU A 156 -0.99 8.82 4.54
CA LEU A 156 -0.81 9.71 3.40
C LEU A 156 -0.78 11.19 3.80
N ASP A 157 -1.69 11.60 4.68
CA ASP A 157 -1.71 12.96 5.23
C ASP A 157 -0.39 13.27 5.94
N ARG A 158 0.10 12.33 6.76
CA ARG A 158 1.34 12.50 7.52
C ARG A 158 2.56 12.53 6.59
N MET A 159 2.64 11.64 5.60
CA MET A 159 3.69 11.64 4.58
C MET A 159 3.74 12.94 3.79
N THR A 160 2.58 13.55 3.51
CA THR A 160 2.50 14.87 2.86
C THR A 160 3.04 15.96 3.80
N SER A 161 2.67 15.92 5.08
CA SER A 161 3.12 16.93 6.05
C SER A 161 4.62 16.91 6.35
N ILE A 162 5.28 15.75 6.22
CA ILE A 162 6.74 15.60 6.40
C ILE A 162 7.52 15.77 5.09
N GLY A 163 6.81 16.07 3.99
CA GLY A 163 7.42 16.36 2.69
C GLY A 163 7.94 15.13 1.94
N SER A 164 7.38 13.94 2.19
CA SER A 164 7.72 12.69 1.48
C SER A 164 6.70 12.25 0.43
N ALA A 165 5.49 12.80 0.50
CA ALA A 165 4.48 12.69 -0.54
C ALA A 165 4.09 14.10 -1.03
N ALA A 166 3.84 14.24 -2.32
CA ALA A 166 3.27 15.48 -2.85
C ALA A 166 1.79 15.58 -2.47
N GLY A 167 1.31 16.81 -2.26
CA GLY A 167 -0.12 17.12 -2.12
C GLY A 167 -0.91 17.02 -3.42
N THR A 168 -0.46 16.21 -4.38
CA THR A 168 -1.11 15.96 -5.68
C THR A 168 -1.26 14.46 -5.90
N ALA A 169 -2.40 14.04 -6.45
CA ALA A 169 -2.59 12.66 -6.84
C ALA A 169 -1.68 12.32 -8.04
N PRO A 170 -1.15 11.09 -8.11
CA PRO A 170 -0.49 10.63 -9.32
C PRO A 170 -1.50 10.60 -10.46
N GLU A 171 -1.02 10.87 -11.68
CA GLU A 171 -1.86 10.72 -12.86
C GLU A 171 -2.35 9.26 -12.92
N PRO A 172 -3.67 9.02 -13.01
CA PRO A 172 -4.15 7.67 -12.94
C PRO A 172 -3.67 6.89 -14.15
N ALA A 173 -3.12 5.70 -13.92
CA ALA A 173 -2.69 4.81 -15.00
C ALA A 173 -3.84 4.60 -15.99
N ARG A 174 -3.53 4.54 -17.29
CA ARG A 174 -4.52 4.33 -18.35
C ARG A 174 -4.17 3.07 -19.14
N CYS A 175 -5.18 2.32 -19.52
CA CYS A 175 -5.01 1.14 -20.36
C CYS A 175 -4.28 1.54 -21.64
N PRO A 176 -3.16 0.88 -21.99
CA PRO A 176 -2.41 1.25 -23.19
C PRO A 176 -3.26 1.10 -24.45
N TYR A 177 -4.18 0.14 -24.46
CA TYR A 177 -5.03 -0.21 -25.60
C TYR A 177 -6.26 0.69 -25.78
N CYS A 178 -7.06 0.90 -24.73
CA CYS A 178 -8.33 1.64 -24.85
C CYS A 178 -8.36 2.96 -24.08
N LYS A 179 -7.25 3.35 -23.44
CA LYS A 179 -7.10 4.57 -22.62
C LYS A 179 -8.05 4.66 -21.41
N HIS A 180 -8.79 3.60 -21.10
CA HIS A 180 -9.61 3.49 -19.90
C HIS A 180 -8.75 3.66 -18.64
N GLN A 181 -9.26 4.40 -17.66
CA GLN A 181 -8.55 4.62 -16.40
C GLN A 181 -8.42 3.32 -15.61
N LEU A 182 -7.19 2.92 -15.32
CA LEU A 182 -6.88 1.71 -14.58
C LEU A 182 -6.88 2.02 -13.08
N LEU A 183 -7.71 1.28 -12.36
CA LEU A 183 -7.84 1.36 -10.92
C LEU A 183 -6.96 0.26 -10.28
N ALA A 184 -5.68 0.30 -10.63
CA ALA A 184 -4.67 -0.70 -10.29
C ALA A 184 -5.05 -2.14 -10.68
N GLN A 185 -5.38 -2.36 -11.96
CA GLN A 185 -5.80 -3.67 -12.51
C GLN A 185 -4.73 -4.25 -13.43
N THR A 186 -4.51 -5.57 -13.36
CA THR A 186 -3.64 -6.32 -14.31
C THR A 186 -4.35 -6.67 -15.60
N VAL A 187 -5.68 -6.51 -15.66
CA VAL A 187 -6.52 -6.66 -16.86
C VAL A 187 -7.46 -5.47 -16.91
N CYS A 188 -7.55 -4.80 -18.05
CA CYS A 188 -8.47 -3.67 -18.21
C CYS A 188 -9.92 -4.18 -18.21
N PRO A 189 -10.82 -3.60 -17.40
CA PRO A 189 -12.20 -4.08 -17.30
C PRO A 189 -13.02 -3.74 -18.56
N GLU A 190 -12.60 -2.69 -19.28
CA GLU A 190 -13.28 -2.20 -20.47
C GLU A 190 -12.96 -3.05 -21.70
N CYS A 191 -11.67 -3.37 -21.93
CA CYS A 191 -11.26 -4.09 -23.13
C CYS A 191 -10.87 -5.55 -22.88
N GLY A 192 -10.86 -6.01 -21.62
CA GLY A 192 -10.50 -7.37 -21.22
C GLY A 192 -9.03 -7.73 -21.47
N ARG A 193 -8.21 -6.78 -21.92
CA ARG A 193 -6.79 -7.04 -22.23
C ARG A 193 -5.94 -6.98 -20.96
N PRO A 194 -4.97 -7.89 -20.80
CA PRO A 194 -3.92 -7.72 -19.81
C PRO A 194 -3.27 -6.35 -19.97
N VAL A 195 -2.98 -5.68 -18.87
CA VAL A 195 -2.22 -4.42 -18.84
C VAL A 195 -0.70 -4.71 -18.87
N THR A 196 -0.30 -5.83 -19.46
CA THR A 196 1.11 -6.13 -19.73
C THR A 196 1.54 -5.40 -21.00
N ALA A 197 2.78 -4.94 -21.06
CA ALA A 197 3.36 -4.42 -22.30
C ALA A 197 3.24 -5.47 -23.41
N PRO A 198 3.09 -5.08 -24.70
CA PRO A 198 3.36 -6.02 -25.77
C PRO A 198 4.80 -6.50 -25.59
N ASP A 199 4.99 -7.81 -25.49
CA ASP A 199 6.32 -8.42 -25.52
C ASP A 199 7.10 -7.75 -26.64
N GLY A 200 8.27 -7.22 -26.30
CA GLY A 200 9.25 -6.75 -27.27
C GLY A 200 9.60 -7.93 -28.16
N GLY A 201 8.87 -8.05 -29.26
CA GLY A 201 9.15 -9.00 -30.32
C GLY A 201 10.56 -8.71 -30.80
N THR A 202 11.43 -9.68 -30.56
CA THR A 202 12.70 -9.85 -31.24
C THR A 202 12.50 -9.61 -32.74
N GLY A 203 13.14 -8.56 -33.24
CA GLY A 203 13.39 -8.30 -34.65
C GLY A 203 14.89 -8.15 -34.86
#